data_AF-A0A267H884-F1
#
_entry.id   AF-A0A267H884-F1
#
_cell.length_a   1.000
_cell.length_b   1.000
_cell.length_c   1.000
_cell.angle_alpha   90.00
_cell.angle_beta   90.00
_cell.angle_gamma   90.00
#
_symmetry.space_group_name_H-M   'P 1'
#
loop_
_entity.id
_entity.type
_entity.pdbx_description
1 polymer ?
#
loop_
_entity_poly.entity_id
_entity_poly.type
_entity_poly.pdbx_seq_one_letter_code
_entity_poly.pdbx_strand_id
1 'polypeptide(L)'
;MPDESAAGIATPLGRPPNKAPGPMEDSVVKRCETCSSPVARGLRHQCGQAAKLRYLDALSPYSREHVACGLLREKLGVATSSGSLATASLTSGTGGRPLQVQVAGTSTTEIASVQHSTMRAVKTALNLSTSQTLRAAQVIREASGSKKAVQSGLKEFLFAEGQSVAKFFTAEQRQFFRKQPNGQECVIKRSVVFCRDVYAFLAHVSNSRGTAEMHQRVKLAIDGGGNSLKVCVSVTVDGRGCTSSAQFNRFMDSGVKKILILALVEDVKECYQNVSVLMSTIDISSINFTLACDFKLANIISGIQSHSSSHPCLYCEGRPPWEVPAQRRTLGSIRHLASEFQAAGGHQPLAKNFANCVQPPLLPGSDSAELLDVVPPPELHMMLGIVNRLLDALNASWGGNKAYEWAYEAGICRQQYHGGCLEGPACKKLLLKASELWSVLPPHLKLYATALQDFNAVREACFGQSLADDYSLYIARFQTTCRYLELSVTPKMHALFDHVPAFCSKYGKGLGSFSEQAVESAHSDFEATWQRYKRPLNHPQYSTCLLQSIINYNSFHI
;
A
#
# COMPACT_ATOMS: atom_id res chain seq x y z
N MET A 1 5.05 39.64 109.51
CA MET A 1 4.27 40.75 110.10
C MET A 1 5.04 42.03 109.86
N PRO A 2 4.60 42.92 108.96
CA PRO A 2 3.59 42.70 107.91
C PRO A 2 4.23 42.03 106.67
N ASP A 3 3.60 41.99 105.51
CA ASP A 3 2.51 41.09 105.07
C ASP A 3 2.56 41.11 103.51
N GLU A 4 1.74 40.33 102.82
CA GLU A 4 1.90 39.92 101.39
C GLU A 4 2.34 40.97 100.34
N SER A 5 3.13 40.55 99.33
CA SER A 5 3.67 41.44 98.28
C SER A 5 3.85 40.85 96.87
N ALA A 6 3.36 41.61 95.87
CA ALA A 6 3.83 41.82 94.48
C ALA A 6 4.05 40.66 93.47
N ALA A 7 3.44 40.78 92.26
CA ALA A 7 4.09 40.96 90.93
C ALA A 7 3.27 40.40 89.72
N GLY A 8 3.47 40.94 88.50
CA GLY A 8 3.33 40.12 87.26
C GLY A 8 2.68 40.70 85.96
N ILE A 9 3.51 41.30 85.07
CA ILE A 9 3.61 41.08 83.58
C ILE A 9 2.35 41.35 82.66
N ALA A 10 2.56 41.46 81.32
CA ALA A 10 1.74 42.24 80.38
C ALA A 10 1.09 41.52 79.17
N THR A 11 0.08 42.20 78.56
CA THR A 11 -0.47 42.09 77.16
C THR A 11 -1.22 40.81 76.70
N PRO A 12 -2.08 40.84 75.63
CA PRO A 12 -2.82 41.96 75.02
C PRO A 12 -4.30 41.68 74.58
N LEU A 13 -5.04 42.77 74.27
CA LEU A 13 -6.16 42.94 73.30
C LEU A 13 -7.48 42.11 73.40
N GLY A 14 -8.60 42.82 73.54
CA GLY A 14 -9.97 42.28 73.52
C GLY A 14 -11.03 43.18 72.84
N ARG A 15 -12.05 42.50 72.29
CA ARG A 15 -13.20 42.89 71.42
C ARG A 15 -14.01 44.18 71.75
N PRO A 16 -14.60 44.88 70.75
CA PRO A 16 -15.44 46.08 70.94
C PRO A 16 -16.96 45.83 71.14
N PRO A 17 -17.73 46.81 71.66
CA PRO A 17 -19.20 46.77 71.83
C PRO A 17 -20.02 47.39 70.67
N ASN A 18 -21.36 47.42 70.80
CA ASN A 18 -22.34 47.58 69.69
C ASN A 18 -22.96 49.00 69.49
N LYS A 19 -23.13 49.37 68.21
CA LYS A 19 -24.21 50.15 67.53
C LYS A 19 -24.52 51.66 67.79
N ALA A 20 -24.39 52.42 66.69
CA ALA A 20 -25.26 53.49 66.13
C ALA A 20 -25.51 54.80 66.92
N PRO A 21 -25.85 55.96 66.29
CA PRO A 21 -26.15 56.28 64.87
C PRO A 21 -24.88 56.70 64.06
N GLY A 22 -24.92 57.23 62.81
CA GLY A 22 -25.97 57.41 61.78
C GLY A 22 -25.73 58.68 60.91
N PRO A 23 -25.88 58.64 59.56
CA PRO A 23 -25.47 59.75 58.67
C PRO A 23 -26.61 60.68 58.16
N MET A 24 -26.23 61.86 57.64
CA MET A 24 -27.11 62.93 57.13
C MET A 24 -28.00 62.49 55.94
N GLU A 25 -29.19 63.09 55.83
CA GLU A 25 -30.12 62.88 54.72
C GLU A 25 -29.62 63.48 53.40
N ASP A 26 -29.57 62.64 52.35
CA ASP A 26 -29.48 63.10 50.96
C ASP A 26 -30.77 63.84 50.56
N SER A 27 -30.65 65.10 50.14
CA SER A 27 -31.80 65.83 49.61
C SER A 27 -32.28 65.20 48.30
N VAL A 28 -33.46 64.57 48.30
CA VAL A 28 -34.03 63.90 47.13
C VAL A 28 -34.26 64.91 45.99
N VAL A 29 -33.36 64.90 45.01
CA VAL A 29 -33.44 65.73 43.81
C VAL A 29 -34.65 65.30 42.99
N LYS A 30 -35.74 66.08 43.05
CA LYS A 30 -36.90 65.87 42.16
C LYS A 30 -36.44 65.97 40.70
N ARG A 31 -36.95 65.07 39.86
CA ARG A 31 -36.63 64.98 38.43
C ARG A 31 -37.89 65.17 37.60
N CYS A 32 -37.74 65.72 36.40
CA CYS A 32 -38.82 65.80 35.42
C CYS A 32 -39.20 64.39 34.96
N GLU A 33 -40.47 64.02 35.01
CA GLU A 33 -40.93 62.69 34.58
C GLU A 33 -40.71 62.45 33.08
N THR A 34 -40.76 63.51 32.26
CA THR A 34 -40.66 63.41 30.79
C THR A 34 -39.22 63.33 30.27
N CYS A 35 -38.28 64.10 30.85
CA CYS A 35 -36.89 64.20 30.40
C CYS A 35 -35.82 63.88 31.46
N SER A 36 -36.24 63.49 32.67
CA SER A 36 -35.40 62.98 33.78
C SER A 36 -34.33 63.93 34.33
N SER A 37 -34.24 65.15 33.81
CA SER A 37 -33.37 66.21 34.32
C SER A 37 -33.79 66.69 35.71
N PRO A 38 -32.87 67.18 36.57
CA PRO A 38 -33.19 67.79 37.86
C PRO A 38 -34.18 68.95 37.75
N VAL A 39 -35.09 69.07 38.72
CA VAL A 39 -36.05 70.17 38.85
C VAL A 39 -36.12 70.60 40.31
N ALA A 40 -35.91 71.88 40.58
CA ALA A 40 -35.98 72.47 41.91
C ALA A 40 -36.66 73.85 41.85
N ARG A 41 -37.19 74.31 42.99
CA ARG A 41 -37.88 75.61 43.09
C ARG A 41 -36.88 76.73 42.80
N GLY A 42 -37.15 77.54 41.77
CA GLY A 42 -36.24 78.59 41.28
C GLY A 42 -35.30 78.19 40.13
N LEU A 43 -35.21 76.90 39.77
CA LEU A 43 -34.40 76.44 38.64
C LEU A 43 -35.17 76.59 37.32
N ARG A 44 -34.59 77.28 36.31
CA ARG A 44 -35.20 77.34 34.96
C ARG A 44 -35.11 75.98 34.27
N HIS A 45 -36.26 75.32 34.11
CA HIS A 45 -36.36 74.03 33.42
C HIS A 45 -36.94 74.19 32.01
N GLN A 46 -36.26 73.66 31.00
CA GLN A 46 -36.75 73.56 29.62
C GLN A 46 -36.89 72.08 29.25
N CYS A 47 -38.13 71.57 29.28
CA CYS A 47 -38.41 70.18 28.94
C CYS A 47 -38.39 69.98 27.41
N GLY A 48 -37.75 68.90 26.96
CA GLY A 48 -37.72 68.53 25.54
C GLY A 48 -36.72 67.41 25.25
N GLN A 49 -36.71 66.93 24.01
CA GLN A 49 -35.83 65.82 23.59
C GLN A 49 -34.34 66.13 23.77
N ALA A 50 -33.92 67.38 23.55
CA ALA A 50 -32.56 67.85 23.82
C ALA A 50 -32.20 67.89 25.33
N ALA A 51 -33.17 68.00 26.24
CA ALA A 51 -32.91 67.85 27.68
C ALA A 51 -32.77 66.36 28.08
N LYS A 52 -33.57 65.49 27.45
CA LYS A 52 -33.51 64.03 27.65
C LYS A 52 -32.19 63.42 27.16
N LEU A 53 -31.70 63.85 25.99
CA LEU A 53 -30.39 63.43 25.47
C LEU A 53 -29.24 63.88 26.39
N ARG A 54 -29.23 65.15 26.81
CA ARG A 54 -28.23 65.65 27.77
C ARG A 54 -28.23 64.91 29.11
N TYR A 55 -29.38 64.43 29.57
CA TYR A 55 -29.44 63.57 30.76
C TYR A 55 -28.80 62.19 30.52
N LEU A 56 -29.01 61.58 29.36
CA LEU A 56 -28.37 60.30 29.00
C LEU A 56 -26.84 60.44 28.88
N ASP A 57 -26.33 61.55 28.35
CA ASP A 57 -24.90 61.84 28.29
C ASP A 57 -24.27 62.04 29.68
N ALA A 58 -25.04 62.60 30.62
CA ALA A 58 -24.64 62.82 32.01
C ALA A 58 -24.65 61.54 32.88
N LEU A 59 -25.07 60.39 32.34
CA LEU A 59 -24.99 59.11 33.04
C LEU A 59 -23.53 58.61 33.14
N SER A 60 -23.24 57.85 34.20
CA SER A 60 -21.94 57.20 34.36
C SER A 60 -21.64 56.28 33.14
N PRO A 61 -20.35 56.07 32.77
CA PRO A 61 -20.00 55.18 31.66
C PRO A 61 -20.64 53.79 31.80
N TYR A 62 -20.57 53.21 33.00
CA TYR A 62 -21.18 51.93 33.35
C TYR A 62 -22.71 51.91 33.17
N SER A 63 -23.39 52.99 33.56
CA SER A 63 -24.84 53.13 33.36
C SER A 63 -25.21 53.25 31.88
N ARG A 64 -24.40 53.93 31.07
CA ARG A 64 -24.59 54.02 29.61
C ARG A 64 -24.38 52.68 28.92
N GLU A 65 -23.37 51.92 29.33
CA GLU A 65 -23.12 50.55 28.85
C GLU A 65 -24.28 49.60 29.17
N HIS A 66 -24.85 49.66 30.37
CA HIS A 66 -26.02 48.86 30.72
C HIS A 66 -27.26 49.20 29.88
N VAL A 67 -27.54 50.48 29.65
CA VAL A 67 -28.65 50.92 28.79
C VAL A 67 -28.43 50.47 27.34
N ALA A 68 -27.21 50.60 26.82
CA ALA A 68 -26.85 50.13 25.48
C ALA A 68 -26.97 48.60 25.34
N CYS A 69 -26.49 47.84 26.33
CA CYS A 69 -26.62 46.38 26.40
C CYS A 69 -28.09 45.93 26.44
N GLY A 70 -28.93 46.61 27.23
CA GLY A 70 -30.37 46.34 27.30
C GLY A 70 -31.05 46.52 25.94
N LEU A 71 -30.83 47.68 25.30
CA LEU A 71 -31.40 47.99 23.99
C LEU A 71 -30.89 47.05 22.88
N LEU A 72 -29.63 46.63 22.94
CA LEU A 72 -29.07 45.65 22.01
C LEU A 72 -29.70 44.26 22.20
N ARG A 73 -29.88 43.80 23.45
CA ARG A 73 -30.58 42.53 23.72
C ARG A 73 -32.01 42.54 23.22
N GLU A 74 -32.74 43.63 23.42
CA GLU A 74 -34.11 43.79 22.94
C GLU A 74 -34.17 43.72 21.40
N LYS A 75 -33.36 44.52 20.70
CA LYS A 75 -33.31 44.55 19.23
C LYS A 75 -32.84 43.23 18.62
N LEU A 76 -31.90 42.52 19.25
CA LEU A 76 -31.43 41.21 18.78
C LEU A 76 -32.41 40.07 19.10
N GLY A 77 -33.08 40.13 20.26
CA GLY A 77 -34.07 39.12 20.67
C GLY A 77 -35.34 39.09 19.81
N VAL A 78 -35.75 40.24 19.25
CA VAL A 78 -36.81 40.28 18.23
C VAL A 78 -36.35 39.61 16.92
N ALA A 79 -35.10 39.85 16.51
CA ALA A 79 -34.55 39.38 15.24
C ALA A 79 -34.24 37.86 15.19
N THR A 80 -34.11 37.19 16.33
CA THR A 80 -33.89 35.71 16.38
C THR A 80 -35.11 34.88 15.99
N SER A 81 -36.30 35.49 15.88
CA SER A 81 -37.55 34.78 15.54
C SER A 81 -37.70 34.41 14.05
N SER A 82 -36.83 34.92 13.17
CA SER A 82 -36.96 34.81 11.70
C SER A 82 -35.83 34.05 10.99
N GLY A 83 -34.97 33.34 11.73
CA GLY A 83 -34.02 32.37 11.16
C GLY A 83 -32.83 32.94 10.35
N SER A 84 -32.69 34.26 10.26
CA SER A 84 -31.54 34.94 9.64
C SER A 84 -30.58 35.52 10.69
N LEU A 85 -29.37 35.91 10.29
CA LEU A 85 -28.38 36.52 11.20
C LEU A 85 -28.97 37.80 11.84
N ALA A 86 -29.19 37.75 13.16
CA ALA A 86 -29.74 38.86 13.92
C ALA A 86 -28.81 40.09 13.82
N THR A 87 -29.28 41.11 13.10
CA THR A 87 -28.58 42.39 12.89
C THR A 87 -29.35 43.50 13.60
N ALA A 88 -28.79 44.06 14.68
CA ALA A 88 -29.34 45.23 15.35
C ALA A 88 -28.75 46.51 14.78
N SER A 89 -29.57 47.54 14.58
CA SER A 89 -29.13 48.85 14.11
C SER A 89 -29.35 49.94 15.16
N LEU A 90 -28.31 50.75 15.38
CA LEU A 90 -28.27 51.88 16.31
C LEU A 90 -28.06 53.18 15.54
N THR A 91 -28.98 54.13 15.72
CA THR A 91 -28.95 55.46 15.08
C THR A 91 -28.25 56.48 15.98
N SER A 92 -27.31 57.27 15.45
CA SER A 92 -26.70 58.38 16.19
C SER A 92 -27.60 59.63 16.20
N GLY A 93 -27.63 60.35 17.32
CA GLY A 93 -28.32 61.64 17.43
C GLY A 93 -27.64 62.80 16.68
N THR A 94 -26.38 62.62 16.24
CA THR A 94 -25.61 63.64 15.50
C THR A 94 -25.77 63.55 13.97
N GLY A 95 -26.61 62.63 13.47
CA GLY A 95 -26.70 62.30 12.05
C GLY A 95 -25.56 61.40 11.57
N GLY A 96 -25.80 60.66 10.49
CA GLY A 96 -24.86 59.68 9.91
C GLY A 96 -25.52 58.35 9.57
N ARG A 97 -24.76 57.42 8.98
CA ARG A 97 -25.24 56.05 8.72
C ARG A 97 -25.41 55.31 10.06
N PRO A 98 -26.52 54.56 10.26
CA PRO A 98 -26.70 53.77 11.48
C PRO A 98 -25.60 52.74 11.67
N LEU A 99 -25.11 52.60 12.91
CA LEU A 99 -24.18 51.54 13.28
C LEU A 99 -24.92 50.20 13.29
N GLN A 100 -24.39 49.20 12.60
CA GLN A 100 -24.95 47.85 12.59
C GLN A 100 -24.10 46.90 13.44
N VAL A 101 -24.77 46.13 14.29
CA VAL A 101 -24.17 45.12 15.16
C VAL A 101 -24.79 43.78 14.80
N GLN A 102 -23.96 42.88 14.25
CA GLN A 102 -24.36 41.50 13.95
C GLN A 102 -23.92 40.57 15.07
N VAL A 103 -24.79 39.65 15.46
CA VAL A 103 -24.38 38.46 16.20
C VAL A 103 -23.65 37.56 15.21
N ALA A 104 -22.32 37.52 15.30
CA ALA A 104 -21.53 36.52 14.60
C ALA A 104 -22.01 35.14 15.09
N GLY A 105 -22.66 34.38 14.21
CA GLY A 105 -23.03 33.01 14.53
C GLY A 105 -21.78 32.24 14.91
N THR A 106 -21.80 31.54 16.05
CA THR A 106 -20.74 30.62 16.45
C THR A 106 -20.81 29.34 15.61
N SER A 107 -20.78 29.49 14.29
CA SER A 107 -20.31 28.44 13.39
C SER A 107 -18.80 28.33 13.57
N THR A 108 -18.38 27.77 14.71
CA THR A 108 -17.18 26.93 14.69
C THR A 108 -17.48 25.83 13.69
N THR A 109 -17.04 26.02 12.44
CA THR A 109 -16.82 24.92 11.53
C THR A 109 -15.87 23.98 12.26
N GLU A 110 -16.43 22.89 12.81
CA GLU A 110 -15.61 21.85 13.41
C GLU A 110 -14.69 21.34 12.30
N ILE A 111 -13.40 21.68 12.40
CA ILE A 111 -12.39 21.15 11.49
C ILE A 111 -12.41 19.65 11.71
N ALA A 112 -13.01 18.93 10.75
CA ALA A 112 -13.19 17.49 10.81
C ALA A 112 -11.83 16.83 11.05
N SER A 113 -11.65 16.26 12.24
CA SER A 113 -10.35 15.77 12.67
C SER A 113 -9.88 14.66 11.74
N VAL A 114 -8.64 14.75 11.25
CA VAL A 114 -8.03 13.70 10.43
C VAL A 114 -7.89 12.45 11.30
N GLN A 115 -8.63 11.40 10.92
CA GLN A 115 -8.75 10.17 11.69
C GLN A 115 -7.48 9.31 11.60
N HIS A 116 -7.29 8.43 12.57
CA HIS A 116 -6.21 7.43 12.58
C HIS A 116 -6.19 6.57 11.31
N SER A 117 -7.36 6.20 10.78
CA SER A 117 -7.50 5.48 9.50
C SER A 117 -6.95 6.27 8.31
N THR A 118 -7.17 7.59 8.26
CA THR A 118 -6.61 8.47 7.22
C THR A 118 -5.10 8.55 7.33
N MET A 119 -4.55 8.69 8.54
CA MET A 119 -3.09 8.70 8.75
C MET A 119 -2.44 7.34 8.45
N ARG A 120 -3.12 6.22 8.73
CA ARG A 120 -2.71 4.87 8.27
C ARG A 120 -2.65 4.80 6.75
N ALA A 121 -3.69 5.28 6.05
CA ALA A 121 -3.74 5.29 4.60
C ALA A 121 -2.62 6.14 3.97
N VAL A 122 -2.33 7.33 4.53
CA VAL A 122 -1.19 8.17 4.11
C VAL A 122 0.14 7.45 4.32
N LYS A 123 0.32 6.79 5.47
CA LYS A 123 1.52 6.02 5.80
C LYS A 123 1.77 4.88 4.80
N THR A 124 0.76 4.07 4.49
CA THR A 124 0.89 2.94 3.54
C THR A 124 1.05 3.44 2.10
N ALA A 125 0.31 4.48 1.69
CA ALA A 125 0.38 5.04 0.33
C ALA A 125 1.75 5.62 -0.01
N LEU A 126 2.37 6.35 0.94
CA LEU A 126 3.63 7.08 0.73
C LEU A 126 4.83 6.35 1.35
N ASN A 127 4.68 5.10 1.80
CA ASN A 127 5.71 4.34 2.51
C ASN A 127 6.37 5.13 3.66
N LEU A 128 5.61 5.80 4.52
CA LEU A 128 6.19 6.57 5.62
C LEU A 128 6.62 5.67 6.80
N SER A 129 7.71 6.04 7.47
CA SER A 129 8.00 5.54 8.83
C SER A 129 6.99 6.10 9.82
N THR A 130 6.86 5.49 11.00
CA THR A 130 6.01 6.02 12.07
C THR A 130 6.44 7.45 12.46
N SER A 131 7.74 7.72 12.55
CA SER A 131 8.28 9.04 12.81
C SER A 131 7.94 10.07 11.71
N GLN A 132 8.02 9.70 10.42
CA GLN A 132 7.59 10.57 9.32
C GLN A 132 6.07 10.81 9.34
N THR A 133 5.27 9.80 9.69
CA THR A 133 3.81 9.91 9.81
C THR A 133 3.43 10.87 10.95
N LEU A 134 4.15 10.82 12.08
CA LEU A 134 3.97 11.74 13.19
C LEU A 134 4.40 13.18 12.85
N ARG A 135 5.50 13.36 12.08
CA ARG A 135 5.88 14.68 11.54
C ARG A 135 4.83 15.24 10.59
N ALA A 136 4.28 14.42 9.69
CA ALA A 136 3.18 14.83 8.82
C ALA A 136 1.94 15.25 9.63
N ALA A 137 1.58 14.50 10.67
CA ALA A 137 0.51 14.88 11.60
C ALA A 137 0.80 16.18 12.37
N GLN A 138 2.06 16.46 12.70
CA GLN A 138 2.47 17.72 13.32
C GLN A 138 2.27 18.90 12.37
N VAL A 139 2.76 18.79 11.12
CA VAL A 139 2.57 19.83 10.08
C VAL A 139 1.08 20.12 9.85
N ILE A 140 0.22 19.10 9.84
CA ILE A 140 -1.24 19.29 9.74
C ILE A 140 -1.80 20.05 10.95
N ARG A 141 -1.38 19.73 12.18
CA ARG A 141 -1.83 20.43 13.40
C ARG A 141 -1.36 21.90 13.42
N GLU A 142 -0.14 22.16 12.95
CA GLU A 142 0.43 23.51 12.85
C GLU A 142 -0.29 24.35 11.79
N ALA A 143 -0.43 23.84 10.56
CA ALA A 143 -1.13 24.51 9.47
C ALA A 143 -2.62 24.77 9.78
N SER A 144 -3.26 23.91 10.56
CA SER A 144 -4.66 24.07 10.99
C SER A 144 -4.83 24.93 12.25
N GLY A 145 -3.74 25.42 12.85
CA GLY A 145 -3.77 26.17 14.12
C GLY A 145 -4.35 25.41 15.32
N SER A 146 -4.52 24.08 15.22
CA SER A 146 -5.34 23.30 16.14
C SER A 146 -4.74 21.93 16.45
N LYS A 147 -4.49 21.69 17.74
CA LYS A 147 -4.11 20.36 18.25
C LYS A 147 -5.19 19.29 17.97
N LYS A 148 -6.45 19.67 17.69
CA LYS A 148 -7.55 18.74 17.35
C LYS A 148 -7.62 18.37 15.87
N ALA A 149 -6.84 19.02 14.99
CA ALA A 149 -6.89 18.78 13.53
C ALA A 149 -6.52 17.35 13.10
N VAL A 150 -5.79 16.61 13.95
CA VAL A 150 -5.56 15.18 13.80
C VAL A 150 -5.96 14.49 15.11
N GLN A 151 -6.55 13.31 15.04
CA GLN A 151 -7.02 12.56 16.20
C GLN A 151 -5.91 12.37 17.26
N SER A 152 -6.31 12.35 18.54
CA SER A 152 -5.42 12.10 19.69
C SER A 152 -5.15 10.60 19.87
N GLY A 153 -3.93 10.25 20.28
CA GLY A 153 -3.51 8.84 20.44
C GLY A 153 -2.89 8.23 19.17
N LEU A 154 -2.54 9.05 18.16
CA LEU A 154 -2.01 8.55 16.89
C LEU A 154 -0.70 7.77 17.04
N LYS A 155 0.16 8.14 18.00
CA LYS A 155 1.43 7.44 18.22
C LYS A 155 1.19 6.04 18.77
N GLU A 156 0.30 5.94 19.74
CA GLU A 156 -0.11 4.71 20.43
C GLU A 156 -0.83 3.79 19.44
N PHE A 157 -1.74 4.34 18.63
CA PHE A 157 -2.40 3.65 17.52
C PHE A 157 -1.39 3.11 16.49
N LEU A 158 -0.48 3.93 15.96
CA LEU A 158 0.49 3.48 14.96
C LEU A 158 1.49 2.44 15.51
N PHE A 159 1.77 2.47 16.81
CA PHE A 159 2.61 1.47 17.47
C PHE A 159 1.88 0.14 17.66
N ALA A 160 0.65 0.17 18.19
CA ALA A 160 -0.18 -1.02 18.39
C ALA A 160 -0.53 -1.68 17.04
N GLU A 161 -0.93 -0.89 16.05
CA GLU A 161 -1.17 -1.35 14.67
C GLU A 161 0.08 -2.03 14.12
N GLY A 162 1.25 -1.37 14.21
CA GLY A 162 2.51 -1.89 13.71
C GLY A 162 3.07 -3.13 14.40
N GLN A 163 2.33 -3.72 15.35
CA GLN A 163 2.61 -5.00 16.02
C GLN A 163 1.42 -5.98 15.95
N SER A 164 0.33 -5.66 15.23
CA SER A 164 -0.92 -6.44 15.22
C SER A 164 -0.73 -7.91 14.84
N VAL A 165 0.21 -8.20 13.95
CA VAL A 165 0.54 -9.55 13.47
C VAL A 165 1.68 -10.23 14.23
N ALA A 166 2.27 -9.60 15.26
CA ALA A 166 3.51 -10.07 15.89
C ALA A 166 3.44 -11.51 16.41
N LYS A 167 2.26 -11.95 16.88
CA LYS A 167 2.02 -13.32 17.38
C LYS A 167 2.22 -14.41 16.32
N PHE A 168 2.07 -14.11 15.04
CA PHE A 168 2.19 -15.09 13.95
C PHE A 168 3.64 -15.34 13.52
N PHE A 169 4.53 -14.36 13.69
CA PHE A 169 5.90 -14.42 13.17
C PHE A 169 6.92 -14.84 14.23
N THR A 170 8.02 -15.46 13.79
CA THR A 170 9.19 -15.76 14.61
C THR A 170 10.46 -15.61 13.77
N ALA A 171 11.63 -15.66 14.42
CA ALA A 171 12.93 -15.64 13.76
C ALA A 171 13.84 -16.74 14.31
N GLU A 172 14.44 -17.54 13.42
CA GLU A 172 15.30 -18.67 13.78
C GLU A 172 16.56 -18.73 12.94
N GLN A 173 17.63 -19.31 13.48
CA GLN A 173 18.84 -19.61 12.70
C GLN A 173 18.65 -20.92 11.94
N ARG A 174 18.69 -20.87 10.61
CA ARG A 174 18.67 -22.06 9.74
C ARG A 174 19.97 -22.15 8.92
N GLN A 175 20.25 -23.36 8.43
CA GLN A 175 21.42 -23.66 7.62
C GLN A 175 21.07 -23.59 6.13
N PHE A 176 21.89 -22.89 5.36
CA PHE A 176 21.74 -22.72 3.91
C PHE A 176 23.05 -23.05 3.21
N PHE A 177 22.97 -23.31 1.90
CA PHE A 177 24.09 -23.71 1.06
C PHE A 177 24.60 -22.54 0.22
N ARG A 178 25.92 -22.38 0.16
CA ARG A 178 26.61 -21.36 -0.63
C ARG A 178 27.72 -22.01 -1.44
N LYS A 179 27.75 -21.76 -2.75
CA LYS A 179 28.91 -22.07 -3.58
C LYS A 179 29.97 -20.99 -3.40
N GLN A 180 31.18 -21.41 -3.06
CA GLN A 180 32.37 -20.57 -3.03
C GLN A 180 32.94 -20.36 -4.45
N PRO A 181 33.82 -19.36 -4.67
CA PRO A 181 34.44 -19.11 -5.97
C PRO A 181 35.25 -20.30 -6.53
N ASN A 182 35.79 -21.15 -5.64
CA ASN A 182 36.51 -22.38 -6.00
C ASN A 182 35.58 -23.56 -6.39
N GLY A 183 34.26 -23.33 -6.46
CA GLY A 183 33.25 -24.34 -6.79
C GLY A 183 32.77 -25.21 -5.61
N GLN A 184 33.43 -25.16 -4.44
CA GLN A 184 33.02 -25.93 -3.26
C GLN A 184 31.73 -25.39 -2.66
N GLU A 185 30.84 -26.28 -2.21
CA GLU A 185 29.67 -25.91 -1.41
C GLU A 185 30.05 -25.84 0.08
N CYS A 186 29.66 -24.75 0.75
CA CYS A 186 29.75 -24.61 2.20
C CYS A 186 28.39 -24.27 2.80
N VAL A 187 28.24 -24.61 4.08
CA VAL A 187 27.04 -24.32 4.87
C VAL A 187 27.21 -22.97 5.57
N ILE A 188 26.23 -22.09 5.42
CA ILE A 188 26.12 -20.80 6.11
C ILE A 188 24.94 -20.82 7.07
N LYS A 189 25.05 -20.15 8.21
CA LYS A 189 23.91 -19.89 9.11
C LYS A 189 23.28 -18.54 8.77
N ARG A 190 21.95 -18.47 8.67
CA ARG A 190 21.20 -17.23 8.43
C ARG A 190 19.94 -17.20 9.28
N SER A 191 19.57 -16.00 9.73
CA SER A 191 18.28 -15.76 10.39
C SER A 191 17.18 -15.79 9.33
N VAL A 192 16.24 -16.72 9.47
CA VAL A 192 14.99 -16.77 8.71
C VAL A 192 13.89 -16.19 9.57
N VAL A 193 13.12 -15.25 9.04
CA VAL A 193 11.86 -14.82 9.65
C VAL A 193 10.73 -15.51 8.91
N PHE A 194 9.79 -16.12 9.63
CA PHE A 194 8.68 -16.85 9.03
C PHE A 194 7.40 -16.82 9.87
N CYS A 195 6.28 -17.08 9.21
CA CYS A 195 4.95 -17.25 9.79
C CYS A 195 4.81 -18.66 10.36
N ARG A 196 4.61 -18.78 11.67
CA ARG A 196 4.50 -20.05 12.40
C ARG A 196 3.23 -20.84 12.08
N ASP A 197 2.16 -20.12 11.77
CA ASP A 197 0.86 -20.67 11.44
C ASP A 197 0.29 -19.85 10.27
N VAL A 198 0.48 -20.36 9.05
CA VAL A 198 0.02 -19.70 7.83
C VAL A 198 -1.50 -19.68 7.77
N TYR A 199 -2.17 -20.77 8.18
CA TYR A 199 -3.63 -20.88 8.16
C TYR A 199 -4.28 -19.82 9.07
N ALA A 200 -3.89 -19.76 10.33
CA ALA A 200 -4.45 -18.78 11.28
C ALA A 200 -4.06 -17.33 10.92
N PHE A 201 -2.91 -17.11 10.28
CA PHE A 201 -2.55 -15.80 9.74
C PHE A 201 -3.47 -15.39 8.59
N LEU A 202 -3.73 -16.28 7.62
CA LEU A 202 -4.64 -16.00 6.50
C LEU A 202 -6.09 -15.82 6.97
N ALA A 203 -6.56 -16.59 7.95
CA ALA A 203 -7.86 -16.36 8.60
C ALA A 203 -7.94 -14.98 9.27
N HIS A 204 -6.86 -14.53 9.94
CA HIS A 204 -6.79 -13.19 10.52
C HIS A 204 -6.78 -12.07 9.47
N VAL A 205 -6.08 -12.25 8.35
CA VAL A 205 -6.10 -11.33 7.19
C VAL A 205 -7.52 -11.24 6.62
N SER A 206 -8.18 -12.39 6.44
CA SER A 206 -9.53 -12.52 5.92
C SER A 206 -10.56 -11.76 6.75
N ASN A 207 -10.53 -11.98 8.06
CA ASN A 207 -11.41 -11.29 9.01
C ASN A 207 -11.14 -9.78 9.02
N SER A 208 -9.87 -9.37 9.03
CA SER A 208 -9.47 -7.95 9.00
C SER A 208 -9.87 -7.22 7.71
N ARG A 209 -9.93 -7.92 6.58
CA ARG A 209 -10.38 -7.39 5.29
C ARG A 209 -11.89 -7.49 5.06
N GLY A 210 -12.64 -8.13 5.98
CA GLY A 210 -14.09 -8.32 5.85
C GLY A 210 -14.48 -9.29 4.73
N THR A 211 -13.64 -10.29 4.45
CA THR A 211 -13.81 -11.23 3.33
C THR A 211 -14.03 -12.65 3.84
N ALA A 212 -15.17 -13.27 3.50
CA ALA A 212 -15.45 -14.67 3.82
C ALA A 212 -14.44 -15.62 3.15
N GLU A 213 -14.02 -16.67 3.86
CA GLU A 213 -12.94 -17.57 3.45
C GLU A 213 -13.28 -18.37 2.16
N MET A 214 -14.53 -18.77 1.98
CA MET A 214 -14.95 -19.65 0.86
C MET A 214 -14.88 -19.04 -0.55
N HIS A 215 -14.59 -17.74 -0.69
CA HIS A 215 -14.46 -17.07 -2.00
C HIS A 215 -13.03 -16.61 -2.30
N GLN A 216 -12.05 -17.09 -1.54
CA GLN A 216 -10.69 -16.60 -1.62
C GLN A 216 -9.82 -17.40 -2.59
N ARG A 217 -9.11 -16.66 -3.43
CA ARG A 217 -7.99 -17.14 -4.22
C ARG A 217 -6.70 -16.72 -3.55
N VAL A 218 -5.99 -17.70 -3.00
CA VAL A 218 -4.64 -17.54 -2.45
C VAL A 218 -3.63 -17.72 -3.57
N LYS A 219 -2.71 -16.76 -3.70
CA LYS A 219 -1.57 -16.84 -4.60
C LYS A 219 -0.30 -16.78 -3.77
N LEU A 220 0.42 -17.90 -3.70
CA LEU A 220 1.77 -17.92 -3.16
C LEU A 220 2.74 -17.45 -4.24
N ALA A 221 3.81 -16.82 -3.82
CA ALA A 221 4.87 -16.39 -4.72
C ALA A 221 6.22 -16.42 -4.04
N ILE A 222 7.26 -16.71 -4.82
CA ILE A 222 8.62 -16.85 -4.32
C ILE A 222 9.53 -16.08 -5.28
N ASP A 223 10.55 -15.41 -4.75
CA ASP A 223 11.52 -14.65 -5.52
C ASP A 223 12.83 -14.50 -4.71
N GLY A 224 13.97 -14.53 -5.40
CA GLY A 224 15.32 -14.28 -4.88
C GLY A 224 15.84 -12.84 -5.09
N GLY A 225 15.01 -11.94 -5.60
CA GLY A 225 15.36 -10.56 -5.92
C GLY A 225 15.87 -9.72 -4.73
N GLY A 226 16.67 -8.70 -5.03
CA GLY A 226 17.11 -7.71 -4.04
C GLY A 226 18.03 -8.27 -2.92
N ASN A 227 18.78 -9.34 -3.19
CA ASN A 227 19.61 -10.05 -2.22
C ASN A 227 18.82 -10.70 -1.05
N SER A 228 17.57 -11.06 -1.30
CA SER A 228 16.67 -11.69 -0.32
C SER A 228 15.83 -12.77 -0.99
N LEU A 229 15.84 -13.99 -0.45
CA LEU A 229 14.91 -15.04 -0.84
C LEU A 229 13.67 -14.94 0.06
N LYS A 230 12.49 -14.77 -0.53
CA LYS A 230 11.24 -14.59 0.21
C LYS A 230 10.08 -15.40 -0.35
N VAL A 231 9.15 -15.76 0.52
CA VAL A 231 7.83 -16.27 0.19
C VAL A 231 6.81 -15.19 0.53
N CYS A 232 6.06 -14.76 -0.47
CA CYS A 232 4.99 -13.80 -0.38
C CYS A 232 3.63 -14.48 -0.60
N VAL A 233 2.56 -13.85 -0.11
CA VAL A 233 1.18 -14.26 -0.36
C VAL A 233 0.31 -13.07 -0.75
N SER A 234 -0.57 -13.28 -1.71
CA SER A 234 -1.68 -12.40 -2.05
C SER A 234 -2.99 -13.15 -1.83
N VAL A 235 -3.93 -12.51 -1.14
CA VAL A 235 -5.28 -13.02 -0.87
C VAL A 235 -6.25 -12.13 -1.62
N THR A 236 -6.97 -12.72 -2.56
CA THR A 236 -7.92 -12.04 -3.45
C THR A 236 -9.28 -12.72 -3.40
N VAL A 237 -10.37 -12.01 -3.71
CA VAL A 237 -11.73 -12.57 -3.71
C VAL A 237 -12.25 -12.67 -5.14
N ASP A 238 -12.64 -13.87 -5.56
CA ASP A 238 -13.23 -14.08 -6.89
C ASP A 238 -14.60 -13.38 -7.00
N GLY A 239 -14.94 -12.90 -8.20
CA GLY A 239 -16.25 -12.29 -8.49
C GLY A 239 -16.43 -10.81 -8.12
N ARG A 240 -15.56 -10.21 -7.29
CA ARG A 240 -15.49 -8.75 -7.15
C ARG A 240 -14.64 -8.12 -8.28
N GLY A 241 -15.18 -8.15 -9.50
CA GLY A 241 -14.88 -7.07 -10.44
C GLY A 241 -15.22 -5.74 -9.75
N CYS A 242 -14.40 -4.70 -9.91
CA CYS A 242 -14.33 -3.49 -9.07
C CYS A 242 -15.69 -2.90 -8.64
N THR A 243 -16.30 -3.48 -7.60
CA THR A 243 -17.57 -2.99 -7.05
C THR A 243 -17.26 -1.74 -6.24
N SER A 244 -17.64 -0.60 -6.80
CA SER A 244 -17.43 0.77 -6.32
C SER A 244 -18.14 1.10 -4.99
N SER A 245 -18.62 0.10 -4.25
CA SER A 245 -19.39 0.21 -3.01
C SER A 245 -18.53 0.13 -1.74
N ALA A 246 -17.23 -0.17 -1.83
CA ALA A 246 -16.31 -0.07 -0.69
C ALA A 246 -15.60 1.30 -0.68
N GLN A 247 -16.31 2.36 -0.26
CA GLN A 247 -15.86 3.76 -0.20
C GLN A 247 -14.55 4.01 0.60
N PHE A 248 -14.02 2.99 1.28
CA PHE A 248 -12.81 3.05 2.12
C PHE A 248 -11.65 2.17 1.63
N ASN A 249 -11.83 1.33 0.60
CA ASN A 249 -10.82 0.34 0.21
C ASN A 249 -9.87 0.89 -0.87
N ARG A 250 -8.89 1.71 -0.45
CA ARG A 250 -8.00 2.49 -1.35
C ARG A 250 -7.08 1.66 -2.26
N PHE A 251 -6.85 0.39 -1.94
CA PHE A 251 -5.92 -0.48 -2.69
C PHE A 251 -6.60 -1.78 -3.13
N MET A 252 -6.29 -2.21 -4.36
CA MET A 252 -6.73 -3.51 -4.90
C MET A 252 -6.08 -4.66 -4.13
N ASP A 253 -6.83 -5.75 -3.89
CA ASP A 253 -6.35 -6.92 -3.13
C ASP A 253 -5.21 -7.69 -3.83
N SER A 254 -5.14 -7.60 -5.16
CA SER A 254 -4.03 -8.08 -5.99
C SER A 254 -2.86 -7.11 -6.10
N GLY A 255 -2.98 -5.89 -5.57
CA GLY A 255 -1.96 -4.84 -5.66
C GLY A 255 -0.85 -4.99 -4.61
N VAL A 256 0.31 -4.41 -4.90
CA VAL A 256 1.52 -4.49 -4.04
C VAL A 256 1.25 -4.13 -2.57
N LYS A 257 0.41 -3.11 -2.33
CA LYS A 257 0.00 -2.63 -0.99
C LYS A 257 -0.85 -3.60 -0.17
N LYS A 258 -1.13 -4.79 -0.70
CA LYS A 258 -1.85 -5.87 -0.02
C LYS A 258 -1.16 -7.24 -0.10
N ILE A 259 0.09 -7.27 -0.57
CA ILE A 259 0.95 -8.44 -0.50
C ILE A 259 1.58 -8.53 0.89
N LEU A 260 1.60 -9.75 1.43
CA LEU A 260 2.14 -10.09 2.73
C LEU A 260 3.36 -11.02 2.56
N ILE A 261 4.33 -10.92 3.46
CA ILE A 261 5.51 -11.79 3.49
C ILE A 261 5.26 -12.91 4.49
N LEU A 262 5.31 -14.17 4.04
CA LEU A 262 5.19 -15.36 4.89
C LEU A 262 6.56 -15.82 5.41
N ALA A 263 7.61 -15.74 4.60
CA ALA A 263 8.97 -16.09 5.01
C ALA A 263 10.01 -15.25 4.26
N LEU A 264 11.16 -14.97 4.89
CA LEU A 264 12.25 -14.21 4.27
C LEU A 264 13.62 -14.54 4.90
N VAL A 265 14.64 -14.60 4.05
CA VAL A 265 16.05 -14.68 4.43
C VAL A 265 16.92 -13.83 3.48
N GLU A 266 17.85 -13.03 4.02
CA GLU A 266 18.83 -12.28 3.22
C GLU A 266 20.08 -13.10 2.88
N ASP A 267 20.76 -12.72 1.78
CA ASP A 267 22.09 -13.20 1.41
C ASP A 267 22.15 -14.75 1.25
N VAL A 268 21.09 -15.29 0.64
CA VAL A 268 20.93 -16.71 0.29
C VAL A 268 20.66 -16.81 -1.21
N LYS A 269 21.36 -17.73 -1.89
CA LYS A 269 21.19 -17.96 -3.32
C LYS A 269 19.93 -18.77 -3.59
N GLU A 270 19.15 -18.36 -4.58
CA GLU A 270 18.04 -19.14 -5.12
C GLU A 270 18.57 -20.43 -5.81
N CYS A 271 18.38 -21.57 -5.14
CA CYS A 271 18.65 -22.91 -5.64
C CYS A 271 17.79 -23.93 -4.88
N TYR A 272 17.65 -25.15 -5.41
CA TYR A 272 16.75 -26.17 -4.88
C TYR A 272 16.89 -26.38 -3.36
N GLN A 273 18.11 -26.57 -2.86
CA GLN A 273 18.39 -26.80 -1.45
C GLN A 273 17.94 -25.63 -0.57
N ASN A 274 18.21 -24.39 -0.99
CA ASN A 274 17.88 -23.20 -0.21
C ASN A 274 16.38 -22.87 -0.25
N VAL A 275 15.72 -23.09 -1.38
CA VAL A 275 14.26 -22.97 -1.51
C VAL A 275 13.58 -24.06 -0.69
N SER A 276 14.10 -25.29 -0.67
CA SER A 276 13.63 -26.39 0.17
C SER A 276 13.72 -26.06 1.67
N VAL A 277 14.86 -25.51 2.12
CA VAL A 277 15.01 -25.03 3.51
C VAL A 277 14.00 -23.93 3.83
N LEU A 278 13.78 -22.94 2.95
CA LEU A 278 12.81 -21.87 3.21
C LEU A 278 11.37 -22.41 3.22
N MET A 279 10.99 -23.23 2.25
CA MET A 279 9.66 -23.81 2.14
C MET A 279 9.32 -24.73 3.32
N SER A 280 10.29 -25.50 3.82
CA SER A 280 10.10 -26.35 5.02
C SER A 280 10.04 -25.57 6.35
N THR A 281 10.25 -24.25 6.36
CA THR A 281 9.99 -23.42 7.56
C THR A 281 8.54 -22.98 7.71
N ILE A 282 7.71 -23.12 6.66
CA ILE A 282 6.30 -22.73 6.67
C ILE A 282 5.42 -23.92 6.30
N ASP A 283 4.32 -24.14 7.03
CA ASP A 283 3.31 -25.09 6.58
C ASP A 283 2.38 -24.41 5.55
N ILE A 284 2.41 -24.91 4.33
CA ILE A 284 1.51 -24.53 3.23
C ILE A 284 0.69 -25.73 2.71
N SER A 285 0.76 -26.88 3.39
CA SER A 285 0.08 -28.11 2.96
C SER A 285 -1.45 -28.04 3.12
N SER A 286 -1.90 -27.23 4.07
CA SER A 286 -3.31 -27.03 4.44
C SER A 286 -4.04 -25.94 3.63
N ILE A 287 -3.35 -25.26 2.70
CA ILE A 287 -3.92 -24.17 1.90
C ILE A 287 -3.99 -24.52 0.41
N ASN A 288 -5.09 -24.16 -0.24
CA ASN A 288 -5.22 -24.25 -1.69
C ASN A 288 -4.70 -22.96 -2.34
N PHE A 289 -3.69 -23.06 -3.22
CA PHE A 289 -3.04 -21.91 -3.83
C PHE A 289 -2.60 -22.18 -5.27
N THR A 290 -2.34 -21.11 -6.02
CA THR A 290 -1.48 -21.14 -7.22
C THR A 290 -0.17 -20.44 -6.95
N LEU A 291 0.93 -21.00 -7.45
CA LEU A 291 2.28 -20.43 -7.36
C LEU A 291 2.52 -19.44 -8.52
N ALA A 292 2.95 -18.22 -8.19
CA ALA A 292 3.44 -17.25 -9.16
C ALA A 292 4.92 -16.97 -8.92
N CYS A 293 5.76 -17.31 -9.89
CA CYS A 293 7.20 -17.08 -9.89
C CYS A 293 7.72 -17.05 -11.33
N ASP A 294 8.99 -16.67 -11.52
CA ASP A 294 9.61 -16.79 -12.83
C ASP A 294 9.78 -18.26 -13.27
N PHE A 295 10.08 -18.47 -14.57
CA PHE A 295 10.30 -19.80 -15.13
C PHE A 295 11.47 -20.57 -14.49
N LYS A 296 12.54 -19.88 -14.07
CA LYS A 296 13.75 -20.49 -13.51
C LYS A 296 13.46 -21.03 -12.12
N LEU A 297 12.78 -20.24 -11.30
CA LEU A 297 12.34 -20.60 -9.97
C LEU A 297 11.21 -21.64 -10.01
N ALA A 298 10.33 -21.59 -11.02
CA ALA A 298 9.36 -22.66 -11.27
C ALA A 298 10.05 -24.01 -11.54
N ASN A 299 11.09 -24.04 -12.40
CA ASN A 299 11.90 -25.25 -12.62
C ASN A 299 12.60 -25.71 -11.32
N ILE A 300 13.19 -24.78 -10.55
CA ILE A 300 13.83 -25.08 -9.25
C ILE A 300 12.82 -25.71 -8.28
N ILE A 301 11.66 -25.09 -8.07
CA ILE A 301 10.62 -25.56 -7.16
C ILE A 301 10.05 -26.91 -7.61
N SER A 302 9.98 -27.13 -8.92
CA SER A 302 9.50 -28.38 -9.51
C SER A 302 10.57 -29.47 -9.57
N GLY A 303 11.83 -29.20 -9.21
CA GLY A 303 12.92 -30.18 -9.26
C GLY A 303 13.43 -30.53 -10.67
N ILE A 304 13.20 -29.65 -11.64
CA ILE A 304 13.57 -29.80 -13.07
C ILE A 304 14.84 -28.98 -13.35
N GLN A 305 15.74 -29.46 -14.23
CA GLN A 305 16.93 -28.69 -14.64
C GLN A 305 16.57 -27.41 -15.43
N SER A 306 17.57 -26.57 -15.71
CA SER A 306 17.40 -25.27 -16.40
C SER A 306 16.80 -25.37 -17.81
N HIS A 307 16.31 -24.24 -18.33
CA HIS A 307 15.78 -24.13 -19.70
C HIS A 307 16.82 -24.33 -20.82
N SER A 308 18.08 -24.58 -20.48
CA SER A 308 19.15 -24.99 -21.39
C SER A 308 19.32 -26.52 -21.45
N SER A 309 18.51 -27.28 -20.71
CA SER A 309 18.49 -28.74 -20.72
C SER A 309 17.74 -29.32 -21.92
N SER A 310 17.83 -30.64 -22.12
CA SER A 310 17.24 -31.32 -23.28
C SER A 310 15.71 -31.30 -23.28
N HIS A 311 15.06 -31.31 -22.11
CA HIS A 311 13.61 -31.24 -21.92
C HIS A 311 13.27 -29.97 -21.09
N PRO A 312 13.39 -28.76 -21.67
CA PRO A 312 13.43 -27.52 -20.91
C PRO A 312 12.04 -26.92 -20.59
N CYS A 313 10.96 -27.58 -21.03
CA CYS A 313 9.60 -27.17 -20.70
C CYS A 313 9.22 -27.60 -19.28
N LEU A 314 8.60 -26.67 -18.55
CA LEU A 314 8.02 -26.88 -17.22
C LEU A 314 6.81 -27.83 -17.28
N TYR A 315 5.92 -27.65 -18.26
CA TYR A 315 4.58 -28.26 -18.28
C TYR A 315 4.48 -29.59 -19.02
N CYS A 316 5.46 -29.93 -19.84
CA CYS A 316 5.51 -31.21 -20.54
C CYS A 316 6.95 -31.73 -20.66
N GLU A 317 7.06 -32.96 -21.14
CA GLU A 317 8.33 -33.65 -21.40
C GLU A 317 8.86 -33.34 -22.82
N GLY A 318 8.34 -32.29 -23.45
CA GLY A 318 8.74 -31.86 -24.79
C GLY A 318 10.16 -31.33 -24.87
N ARG A 319 10.71 -31.33 -26.09
CA ARG A 319 12.03 -30.80 -26.41
C ARG A 319 12.03 -30.06 -27.75
N PRO A 320 12.92 -29.08 -27.97
CA PRO A 320 13.16 -28.49 -29.28
C PRO A 320 13.46 -29.59 -30.33
N PRO A 321 12.96 -29.48 -31.58
CA PRO A 321 12.22 -28.36 -32.18
C PRO A 321 10.71 -28.25 -31.84
N TRP A 322 10.19 -29.06 -30.92
CA TRP A 322 8.78 -29.05 -30.47
C TRP A 322 7.75 -29.54 -31.50
N GLU A 323 8.18 -30.39 -32.43
CA GLU A 323 7.33 -30.94 -33.50
C GLU A 323 6.38 -32.07 -33.05
N VAL A 324 6.72 -32.75 -31.94
CA VAL A 324 5.98 -33.91 -31.44
C VAL A 324 5.23 -33.53 -30.16
N PRO A 325 3.90 -33.77 -30.08
CA PRO A 325 3.14 -33.59 -28.84
C PRO A 325 3.73 -34.45 -27.71
N ALA A 326 3.99 -33.82 -26.56
CA ALA A 326 4.64 -34.47 -25.42
C ALA A 326 3.69 -34.63 -24.23
N GLN A 327 3.97 -35.65 -23.41
CA GLN A 327 3.24 -35.93 -22.17
C GLN A 327 3.31 -34.74 -21.21
N ARG A 328 2.17 -34.40 -20.58
CA ARG A 328 2.08 -33.35 -19.56
C ARG A 328 2.74 -33.82 -18.26
N ARG A 329 3.46 -32.91 -17.59
CA ARG A 329 4.06 -33.21 -16.28
C ARG A 329 3.01 -33.08 -15.18
N THR A 330 2.93 -34.10 -14.33
CA THR A 330 2.22 -34.01 -13.05
C THR A 330 3.23 -33.99 -11.91
N LEU A 331 2.80 -33.62 -10.70
CA LEU A 331 3.66 -33.75 -9.51
C LEU A 331 4.15 -35.21 -9.35
N GLY A 332 3.30 -36.19 -9.67
CA GLY A 332 3.63 -37.62 -9.63
C GLY A 332 4.65 -38.05 -10.67
N SER A 333 4.50 -37.64 -11.94
CA SER A 333 5.47 -38.03 -12.98
C SER A 333 6.86 -37.46 -12.69
N ILE A 334 6.94 -36.26 -12.13
CA ILE A 334 8.21 -35.67 -11.71
C ILE A 334 8.81 -36.42 -10.52
N ARG A 335 8.01 -36.76 -9.49
CA ARG A 335 8.47 -37.57 -8.34
C ARG A 335 9.03 -38.93 -8.80
N HIS A 336 8.33 -39.60 -9.72
CA HIS A 336 8.75 -40.87 -10.32
C HIS A 336 10.08 -40.75 -11.06
N LEU A 337 10.15 -39.87 -12.06
CA LEU A 337 11.35 -39.68 -12.89
C LEU A 337 12.56 -39.20 -12.07
N ALA A 338 12.34 -38.36 -11.05
CA ALA A 338 13.40 -37.97 -10.12
C ALA A 338 13.90 -39.16 -9.28
N SER A 339 13.00 -40.04 -8.81
CA SER A 339 13.37 -41.26 -8.10
C SER A 339 14.19 -42.21 -8.98
N GLU A 340 13.77 -42.43 -10.22
CA GLU A 340 14.51 -43.23 -11.21
C GLU A 340 15.89 -42.64 -11.52
N PHE A 341 16.00 -41.31 -11.67
CA PHE A 341 17.27 -40.63 -11.86
C PHE A 341 18.24 -40.83 -10.68
N GLN A 342 17.74 -40.77 -9.44
CA GLN A 342 18.55 -41.03 -8.24
C GLN A 342 18.94 -42.51 -8.14
N ALA A 343 18.03 -43.44 -8.45
CA ALA A 343 18.32 -44.88 -8.52
C ALA A 343 19.37 -45.23 -9.60
N ALA A 344 19.39 -44.48 -10.71
CA ALA A 344 20.40 -44.55 -11.76
C ALA A 344 21.73 -43.82 -11.41
N GLY A 345 21.93 -43.41 -10.15
CA GLY A 345 23.18 -42.83 -9.65
C GLY A 345 23.30 -41.30 -9.78
N GLY A 346 22.24 -40.58 -10.16
CA GLY A 346 22.16 -39.12 -10.07
C GLY A 346 23.13 -38.33 -10.97
N HIS A 347 23.71 -38.95 -11.99
CA HIS A 347 24.73 -38.34 -12.84
C HIS A 347 24.12 -37.28 -13.79
N GLN A 348 24.36 -36.00 -13.51
CA GLN A 348 23.65 -34.85 -14.14
C GLN A 348 23.59 -34.86 -15.69
N PRO A 349 24.62 -35.25 -16.45
CA PRO A 349 24.54 -35.38 -17.92
C PRO A 349 23.53 -36.42 -18.44
N LEU A 350 23.15 -37.40 -17.61
CA LEU A 350 22.18 -38.44 -17.94
C LEU A 350 20.73 -38.07 -17.57
N ALA A 351 20.51 -36.94 -16.89
CA ALA A 351 19.18 -36.46 -16.50
C ALA A 351 18.21 -36.30 -17.70
N LYS A 352 18.73 -36.08 -18.91
CA LYS A 352 17.94 -36.06 -20.16
C LYS A 352 17.15 -37.35 -20.40
N ASN A 353 17.61 -38.49 -19.88
CA ASN A 353 16.91 -39.78 -20.00
C ASN A 353 15.69 -39.88 -19.07
N PHE A 354 15.55 -38.94 -18.13
CA PHE A 354 14.49 -38.85 -17.12
C PHE A 354 13.72 -37.53 -17.24
N ALA A 355 13.52 -37.05 -18.48
CA ALA A 355 12.93 -35.75 -18.84
C ALA A 355 13.51 -34.54 -18.08
N ASN A 356 14.78 -34.62 -17.66
CA ASN A 356 15.48 -33.63 -16.84
C ASN A 356 14.84 -33.36 -15.45
N CYS A 357 14.00 -34.28 -14.95
CA CYS A 357 13.59 -34.36 -13.55
C CYS A 357 14.77 -34.88 -12.71
N VAL A 358 15.24 -34.11 -11.74
CA VAL A 358 16.45 -34.45 -10.94
C VAL A 358 16.23 -34.41 -9.44
N GLN A 359 15.12 -33.82 -9.00
CA GLN A 359 14.68 -33.71 -7.61
C GLN A 359 13.15 -33.85 -7.57
N PRO A 360 12.55 -34.28 -6.45
CA PRO A 360 11.10 -34.22 -6.30
C PRO A 360 10.62 -32.75 -6.25
N PRO A 361 9.35 -32.46 -6.63
CA PRO A 361 8.79 -31.12 -6.45
C PRO A 361 8.70 -30.74 -4.97
N LEU A 362 9.01 -29.48 -4.67
CA LEU A 362 8.84 -28.87 -3.33
C LEU A 362 7.37 -28.47 -3.04
N LEU A 363 6.46 -28.73 -3.98
CA LEU A 363 5.05 -28.36 -3.88
C LEU A 363 4.21 -29.51 -3.30
N PRO A 364 3.30 -29.22 -2.35
CA PRO A 364 2.28 -30.18 -1.93
C PRO A 364 1.29 -30.46 -3.06
N GLY A 365 0.65 -31.63 -3.02
CA GLY A 365 -0.39 -32.02 -3.98
C GLY A 365 -0.32 -33.49 -4.39
N SER A 366 -1.42 -34.00 -4.94
CA SER A 366 -1.55 -35.38 -5.42
C SER A 366 -0.66 -35.66 -6.63
N ASP A 367 -0.33 -36.92 -6.86
CA ASP A 367 0.45 -37.35 -8.02
C ASP A 367 -0.26 -37.09 -9.36
N SER A 368 -1.58 -36.96 -9.34
CA SER A 368 -2.42 -36.61 -10.49
C SER A 368 -2.48 -35.12 -10.82
N ALA A 369 -1.99 -34.23 -9.94
CA ALA A 369 -2.07 -32.79 -10.18
C ALA A 369 -1.12 -32.38 -11.32
N GLU A 370 -1.67 -31.83 -12.40
CA GLU A 370 -0.87 -31.25 -13.48
C GLU A 370 -0.09 -30.03 -12.97
N LEU A 371 1.17 -29.91 -13.35
CA LEU A 371 1.99 -28.79 -12.93
C LEU A 371 1.46 -27.45 -13.45
N LEU A 372 0.72 -27.48 -14.57
CA LEU A 372 0.04 -26.33 -15.16
C LEU A 372 -1.06 -25.75 -14.25
N ASP A 373 -1.67 -26.58 -13.39
CA ASP A 373 -2.72 -26.16 -12.45
C ASP A 373 -2.13 -25.49 -11.20
N VAL A 374 -0.94 -25.95 -10.79
CA VAL A 374 -0.24 -25.47 -9.59
C VAL A 374 0.62 -24.23 -9.88
N VAL A 375 1.24 -24.18 -11.07
CA VAL A 375 2.15 -23.11 -11.50
C VAL A 375 1.67 -22.48 -12.83
N PRO A 376 0.67 -21.59 -12.81
CA PRO A 376 0.16 -20.91 -13.99
C PRO A 376 1.26 -20.27 -14.88
N PRO A 377 1.06 -20.17 -16.22
CA PRO A 377 2.04 -19.56 -17.13
C PRO A 377 2.41 -18.12 -16.74
N PRO A 378 3.69 -17.82 -16.44
CA PRO A 378 4.11 -16.49 -15.97
C PRO A 378 4.16 -15.50 -17.14
N GLU A 379 3.10 -14.68 -17.23
CA GLU A 379 2.78 -13.79 -18.35
C GLU A 379 3.86 -12.73 -18.61
N LEU A 380 4.45 -12.16 -17.56
CA LEU A 380 5.45 -11.11 -17.68
C LEU A 380 6.74 -11.74 -18.17
N HIS A 381 7.18 -12.86 -17.58
CA HIS A 381 8.37 -13.55 -18.05
C HIS A 381 8.25 -14.12 -19.46
N MET A 382 7.05 -14.50 -19.91
CA MET A 382 6.77 -14.79 -21.32
C MET A 382 6.92 -13.52 -22.19
N MET A 383 6.28 -12.41 -21.83
CA MET A 383 6.39 -11.14 -22.55
C MET A 383 7.84 -10.67 -22.67
N LEU A 384 8.58 -10.62 -21.56
CA LEU A 384 9.99 -10.24 -21.53
C LEU A 384 10.83 -11.12 -22.47
N GLY A 385 10.63 -12.44 -22.42
CA GLY A 385 11.40 -13.36 -23.25
C GLY A 385 11.11 -13.24 -24.75
N ILE A 386 9.83 -13.11 -25.11
CA ILE A 386 9.39 -13.06 -26.50
C ILE A 386 9.74 -11.71 -27.13
N VAL A 387 9.47 -10.60 -26.44
CA VAL A 387 9.73 -9.25 -26.97
C VAL A 387 11.22 -8.98 -27.13
N ASN A 388 12.06 -9.36 -26.16
CA ASN A 388 13.52 -9.24 -26.31
C ASN A 388 14.02 -10.13 -27.46
N ARG A 389 13.55 -11.38 -27.58
CA ARG A 389 13.92 -12.28 -28.69
C ARG A 389 13.55 -11.69 -30.06
N LEU A 390 12.38 -11.06 -30.20
CA LEU A 390 11.96 -10.40 -31.44
C LEU A 390 12.83 -9.17 -31.76
N LEU A 391 13.17 -8.35 -30.76
CA LEU A 391 14.02 -7.18 -30.95
C LEU A 391 15.48 -7.57 -31.30
N ASP A 392 16.05 -8.54 -30.59
CA ASP A 392 17.41 -9.00 -30.83
C ASP A 392 17.53 -9.69 -32.21
N ALA A 393 16.51 -10.46 -32.62
CA ALA A 393 16.45 -11.07 -33.95
C ALA A 393 16.27 -10.01 -35.07
N LEU A 394 15.42 -9.01 -34.87
CA LEU A 394 15.31 -7.86 -35.77
C LEU A 394 16.64 -7.12 -35.89
N ASN A 395 17.35 -6.92 -34.78
CA ASN A 395 18.64 -6.22 -34.81
C ASN A 395 19.72 -7.00 -35.56
N ALA A 396 19.76 -8.33 -35.38
CA ALA A 396 20.65 -9.21 -36.14
C ALA A 396 20.37 -9.10 -37.65
N SER A 397 19.10 -9.08 -38.06
CA SER A 397 18.70 -9.00 -39.47
C SER A 397 18.80 -7.58 -40.07
N TRP A 398 18.64 -6.52 -39.28
CA TRP A 398 18.77 -5.13 -39.75
C TRP A 398 20.23 -4.65 -39.77
N GLY A 399 21.06 -5.21 -38.89
CA GLY A 399 22.48 -4.93 -38.77
C GLY A 399 22.79 -3.57 -38.14
N GLY A 400 24.05 -3.40 -37.70
CA GLY A 400 24.59 -2.11 -37.24
C GLY A 400 23.87 -1.49 -36.04
N ASN A 401 23.26 -2.30 -35.16
CA ASN A 401 22.47 -1.85 -33.99
C ASN A 401 21.22 -1.00 -34.28
N LYS A 402 20.79 -0.89 -35.53
CA LYS A 402 19.67 -0.03 -35.97
C LYS A 402 18.35 -0.27 -35.23
N ALA A 403 18.04 -1.51 -34.86
CA ALA A 403 16.81 -1.80 -34.13
C ALA A 403 16.88 -1.29 -32.67
N TYR A 404 18.07 -1.32 -32.07
CA TYR A 404 18.30 -0.77 -30.72
C TYR A 404 18.37 0.75 -30.74
N GLU A 405 18.96 1.34 -31.78
CA GLU A 405 19.00 2.80 -32.01
C GLU A 405 17.59 3.36 -32.20
N TRP A 406 16.79 2.78 -33.12
CA TRP A 406 15.39 3.15 -33.29
C TRP A 406 14.58 2.99 -31.99
N ALA A 407 14.80 1.91 -31.23
CA ALA A 407 14.14 1.72 -29.95
C ALA A 407 14.50 2.84 -28.95
N TYR A 408 15.78 3.21 -28.88
CA TYR A 408 16.27 4.30 -28.03
C TYR A 408 15.67 5.66 -28.43
N GLU A 409 15.63 5.99 -29.72
CA GLU A 409 14.99 7.21 -30.26
C GLU A 409 13.47 7.25 -29.96
N ALA A 410 12.80 6.10 -30.03
CA ALA A 410 11.42 5.93 -29.59
C ALA A 410 11.24 6.02 -28.06
N GLY A 411 12.32 6.18 -27.29
CA GLY A 411 12.36 6.24 -25.82
C GLY A 411 12.09 4.88 -25.17
N ILE A 412 12.55 3.79 -25.78
CA ILE A 412 12.46 2.40 -25.30
C ILE A 412 13.87 1.98 -24.87
N CYS A 413 14.18 2.19 -23.58
CA CYS A 413 15.51 1.96 -23.04
C CYS A 413 15.72 0.50 -22.58
N ARG A 414 16.90 -0.06 -22.87
CA ARG A 414 17.41 -1.32 -22.28
C ARG A 414 18.14 -1.00 -20.97
N GLN A 415 18.17 -1.93 -20.01
CA GLN A 415 18.90 -1.75 -18.74
C GLN A 415 20.41 -1.46 -18.90
N GLN A 416 21.02 -1.96 -19.98
CA GLN A 416 22.42 -1.73 -20.32
C GLN A 416 22.52 -1.45 -21.82
N TYR A 417 23.20 -0.37 -22.18
CA TYR A 417 23.41 0.05 -23.56
C TYR A 417 24.19 -1.04 -24.32
N HIS A 418 23.66 -1.46 -25.48
CA HIS A 418 24.19 -2.53 -26.34
C HIS A 418 24.40 -3.92 -25.70
N GLY A 419 23.74 -4.25 -24.59
CA GLY A 419 23.81 -5.61 -24.01
C GLY A 419 22.74 -6.02 -22.98
N GLY A 420 21.92 -5.10 -22.47
CA GLY A 420 20.91 -5.41 -21.44
C GLY A 420 19.60 -5.95 -22.03
N CYS A 421 18.59 -6.18 -21.21
CA CYS A 421 17.22 -6.48 -21.69
C CYS A 421 16.31 -5.25 -21.56
N LEU A 422 15.19 -5.27 -22.31
CA LEU A 422 14.02 -4.45 -22.02
C LEU A 422 13.28 -5.03 -20.80
N GLU A 423 12.87 -4.15 -19.88
CA GLU A 423 11.96 -4.45 -18.77
C GLU A 423 10.48 -4.37 -19.21
N GLY A 424 9.56 -4.77 -18.34
CA GLY A 424 8.11 -4.84 -18.63
C GLY A 424 7.51 -3.57 -19.26
N PRO A 425 7.74 -2.36 -18.71
CA PRO A 425 7.25 -1.11 -19.30
C PRO A 425 7.83 -0.84 -20.69
N ALA A 426 9.11 -1.14 -20.91
CA ALA A 426 9.79 -0.93 -22.19
C ALA A 426 9.34 -1.95 -23.24
N CYS A 427 9.16 -3.23 -22.87
CA CYS A 427 8.53 -4.24 -23.72
C CYS A 427 7.12 -3.83 -24.16
N LYS A 428 6.28 -3.36 -23.22
CA LYS A 428 4.94 -2.87 -23.56
C LYS A 428 4.98 -1.66 -24.50
N LYS A 429 5.92 -0.74 -24.30
CA LYS A 429 6.10 0.43 -25.18
C LYS A 429 6.55 0.02 -26.59
N LEU A 430 7.43 -0.98 -26.73
CA LEU A 430 7.82 -1.54 -28.04
C LEU A 430 6.63 -2.16 -28.76
N LEU A 431 5.81 -2.94 -28.06
CA LEU A 431 4.60 -3.54 -28.64
C LEU A 431 3.59 -2.48 -29.13
N LEU A 432 3.37 -1.43 -28.35
CA LEU A 432 2.48 -0.32 -28.75
C LEU A 432 3.02 0.50 -29.94
N LYS A 433 4.35 0.58 -30.11
CA LYS A 433 5.01 1.26 -31.23
C LYS A 433 5.27 0.37 -32.44
N ALA A 434 4.81 -0.89 -32.46
CA ALA A 434 5.09 -1.82 -33.54
C ALA A 434 4.59 -1.32 -34.93
N SER A 435 3.49 -0.56 -34.97
CA SER A 435 2.99 0.06 -36.22
C SER A 435 3.86 1.23 -36.73
N GLU A 436 4.47 2.00 -35.83
CA GLU A 436 5.47 3.01 -36.20
C GLU A 436 6.73 2.33 -36.77
N LEU A 437 7.20 1.28 -36.09
CA LEU A 437 8.31 0.45 -36.54
C LEU A 437 8.06 -0.15 -37.93
N TRP A 438 6.88 -0.72 -38.18
CA TRP A 438 6.48 -1.27 -39.48
C TRP A 438 6.59 -0.24 -40.62
N SER A 439 6.36 1.03 -40.31
CA SER A 439 6.37 2.12 -41.29
C SER A 439 7.79 2.54 -41.70
N VAL A 440 8.78 2.40 -40.80
CA VAL A 440 10.19 2.71 -41.08
C VAL A 440 11.03 1.51 -41.55
N LEU A 441 10.54 0.28 -41.34
CA LEU A 441 11.28 -0.93 -41.69
C LEU A 441 11.35 -1.16 -43.23
N PRO A 442 12.52 -1.56 -43.75
CA PRO A 442 12.65 -2.14 -45.09
C PRO A 442 11.67 -3.30 -45.33
N PRO A 443 11.15 -3.50 -46.56
CA PRO A 443 10.13 -4.51 -46.84
C PRO A 443 10.42 -5.92 -46.31
N HIS A 444 11.67 -6.38 -46.41
CA HIS A 444 12.09 -7.71 -45.94
C HIS A 444 12.14 -7.86 -44.42
N LEU A 445 12.12 -6.76 -43.64
CA LEU A 445 12.10 -6.78 -42.17
C LEU A 445 10.72 -6.52 -41.58
N LYS A 446 9.74 -6.06 -42.37
CA LYS A 446 8.40 -5.69 -41.88
C LYS A 446 7.70 -6.79 -41.09
N LEU A 447 7.99 -8.05 -41.41
CA LEU A 447 7.44 -9.21 -40.72
C LEU A 447 7.82 -9.28 -39.22
N TYR A 448 8.96 -8.70 -38.80
CA TYR A 448 9.29 -8.54 -37.37
C TYR A 448 8.34 -7.58 -36.65
N ALA A 449 7.92 -6.49 -37.31
CA ALA A 449 6.92 -5.59 -36.75
C ALA A 449 5.52 -6.24 -36.75
N THR A 450 5.18 -7.02 -37.77
CA THR A 450 3.97 -7.86 -37.77
C THR A 450 3.98 -8.84 -36.59
N ALA A 451 5.11 -9.50 -36.30
CA ALA A 451 5.24 -10.40 -35.16
C ALA A 451 5.05 -9.68 -33.81
N LEU A 452 5.53 -8.44 -33.67
CA LEU A 452 5.28 -7.60 -32.49
C LEU A 452 3.80 -7.18 -32.39
N GLN A 453 3.14 -6.85 -33.50
CA GLN A 453 1.70 -6.55 -33.52
C GLN A 453 0.86 -7.78 -33.14
N ASP A 454 1.18 -8.95 -33.70
CA ASP A 454 0.53 -10.22 -33.39
C ASP A 454 0.70 -10.60 -31.92
N PHE A 455 1.91 -10.47 -31.38
CA PHE A 455 2.14 -10.74 -29.96
C PHE A 455 1.47 -9.70 -29.05
N ASN A 456 1.30 -8.44 -29.49
CA ASN A 456 0.50 -7.47 -28.74
C ASN A 456 -0.98 -7.87 -28.69
N ALA A 457 -1.54 -8.37 -29.80
CA ALA A 457 -2.91 -8.88 -29.83
C ALA A 457 -3.09 -10.08 -28.87
N VAL A 458 -2.12 -11.02 -28.84
CA VAL A 458 -2.10 -12.11 -27.84
C VAL A 458 -2.09 -11.57 -26.41
N ARG A 459 -1.21 -10.60 -26.11
CA ARG A 459 -1.14 -9.96 -24.79
C ARG A 459 -2.48 -9.33 -24.38
N GLU A 460 -3.17 -8.67 -25.32
CA GLU A 460 -4.45 -8.02 -25.05
C GLU A 460 -5.60 -9.02 -24.91
N ALA A 461 -5.54 -10.14 -25.64
CA ALA A 461 -6.54 -11.20 -25.59
C ALA A 461 -6.48 -12.10 -24.35
N CYS A 462 -5.29 -12.40 -23.80
CA CYS A 462 -5.18 -13.38 -22.70
C CYS A 462 -4.16 -13.08 -21.57
N PHE A 463 -3.34 -12.02 -21.62
CA PHE A 463 -2.44 -11.68 -20.49
C PHE A 463 -3.11 -10.73 -19.47
N GLY A 464 -4.33 -10.27 -19.75
CA GLY A 464 -5.13 -9.47 -18.81
C GLY A 464 -5.89 -10.33 -17.78
N GLN A 465 -6.76 -9.68 -16.99
CA GLN A 465 -7.77 -10.38 -16.17
C GLN A 465 -8.84 -11.02 -17.06
N SER A 466 -9.31 -10.26 -18.05
CA SER A 466 -10.25 -10.71 -19.07
C SER A 466 -9.56 -11.68 -20.05
N LEU A 467 -10.36 -12.61 -20.58
CA LEU A 467 -10.03 -13.48 -21.70
C LEU A 467 -10.94 -13.08 -22.86
N ALA A 468 -10.39 -12.86 -24.05
CA ALA A 468 -11.17 -12.69 -25.28
C ALA A 468 -11.59 -14.06 -25.84
N ASP A 469 -12.79 -14.19 -26.42
CA ASP A 469 -13.31 -15.49 -26.90
C ASP A 469 -12.44 -16.10 -28.02
N ASP A 470 -11.83 -15.25 -28.84
CA ASP A 470 -10.99 -15.56 -29.99
C ASP A 470 -9.47 -15.61 -29.68
N TYR A 471 -9.09 -15.62 -28.40
CA TYR A 471 -7.70 -15.59 -27.95
C TYR A 471 -6.77 -16.64 -28.61
N SER A 472 -7.31 -17.83 -28.90
CA SER A 472 -6.60 -18.93 -29.55
C SER A 472 -6.21 -18.61 -31.00
N LEU A 473 -7.02 -17.81 -31.71
CA LEU A 473 -6.73 -17.37 -33.08
C LEU A 473 -5.55 -16.39 -33.11
N TYR A 474 -5.44 -15.47 -32.14
CA TYR A 474 -4.27 -14.59 -32.04
C TYR A 474 -2.99 -15.38 -31.76
N ILE A 475 -3.05 -16.41 -30.90
CA ILE A 475 -1.90 -17.29 -30.61
C ILE A 475 -1.48 -18.05 -31.87
N ALA A 476 -2.44 -18.63 -32.62
CA ALA A 476 -2.17 -19.33 -33.87
C ALA A 476 -1.61 -18.41 -34.97
N ARG A 477 -2.10 -17.17 -35.05
CA ARG A 477 -1.58 -16.14 -35.97
C ARG A 477 -0.14 -15.79 -35.62
N PHE A 478 0.15 -15.50 -34.36
CA PHE A 478 1.51 -15.22 -33.89
C PHE A 478 2.47 -16.40 -34.12
N GLN A 479 2.04 -17.63 -33.85
CA GLN A 479 2.81 -18.84 -34.13
C GLN A 479 3.16 -18.97 -35.63
N THR A 480 2.20 -18.67 -36.50
CA THR A 480 2.38 -18.65 -37.95
C THR A 480 3.39 -17.58 -38.39
N THR A 481 3.29 -16.37 -37.86
CA THR A 481 4.25 -15.28 -38.13
C THR A 481 5.66 -15.63 -37.63
N CYS A 482 5.80 -16.30 -36.48
CA CYS A 482 7.10 -16.81 -36.01
C CYS A 482 7.70 -17.87 -36.95
N ARG A 483 6.88 -18.75 -37.54
CA ARG A 483 7.34 -19.74 -38.53
C ARG A 483 7.84 -19.07 -39.81
N TYR A 484 7.15 -18.06 -40.33
CA TYR A 484 7.59 -17.29 -41.50
C TYR A 484 8.87 -16.47 -41.25
N LEU A 485 9.18 -16.12 -39.99
CA LEU A 485 10.45 -15.52 -39.59
C LEU A 485 11.56 -16.55 -39.30
N GLU A 486 11.30 -17.85 -39.49
CA GLU A 486 12.21 -18.96 -39.17
C GLU A 486 12.74 -18.93 -37.72
N LEU A 487 11.95 -18.36 -36.79
CA LEU A 487 12.37 -18.19 -35.40
C LEU A 487 12.35 -19.53 -34.66
N SER A 488 13.52 -19.96 -34.18
CA SER A 488 13.64 -21.11 -33.28
C SER A 488 12.75 -20.93 -32.05
N VAL A 489 11.78 -21.83 -31.88
CA VAL A 489 10.79 -21.77 -30.80
C VAL A 489 11.48 -21.98 -29.45
N THR A 490 11.50 -20.92 -28.65
CA THR A 490 12.04 -20.95 -27.28
C THR A 490 11.07 -21.66 -26.32
N PRO A 491 11.52 -22.13 -25.13
CA PRO A 491 10.63 -22.74 -24.13
C PRO A 491 9.46 -21.83 -23.72
N LYS A 492 9.67 -20.49 -23.74
CA LYS A 492 8.63 -19.49 -23.46
C LYS A 492 7.61 -19.37 -24.60
N MET A 493 8.06 -19.49 -25.85
CA MET A 493 7.17 -19.52 -27.02
C MET A 493 6.37 -20.83 -27.06
N HIS A 494 7.00 -21.98 -26.79
CA HIS A 494 6.30 -23.26 -26.66
C HIS A 494 5.26 -23.23 -25.52
N ALA A 495 5.57 -22.63 -24.37
CA ALA A 495 4.58 -22.41 -23.31
C ALA A 495 3.40 -21.55 -23.76
N LEU A 496 3.65 -20.50 -24.54
CA LEU A 496 2.58 -19.69 -25.13
C LEU A 496 1.73 -20.45 -26.15
N PHE A 497 2.35 -21.30 -26.98
CA PHE A 497 1.64 -22.00 -28.06
C PHE A 497 0.84 -23.20 -27.56
N ASP A 498 1.37 -23.98 -26.60
CA ASP A 498 0.79 -25.29 -26.24
C ASP A 498 0.22 -25.34 -24.82
N HIS A 499 0.62 -24.44 -23.93
CA HIS A 499 0.25 -24.47 -22.51
C HIS A 499 -0.70 -23.35 -22.11
N VAL A 500 -0.55 -22.13 -22.64
CA VAL A 500 -1.53 -21.04 -22.43
C VAL A 500 -2.92 -21.38 -23.00
N PRO A 501 -3.09 -21.98 -24.19
CA PRO A 501 -4.43 -22.36 -24.67
C PRO A 501 -5.12 -23.40 -23.79
N ALA A 502 -4.39 -24.42 -23.32
CA ALA A 502 -4.92 -25.41 -22.40
C ALA A 502 -5.35 -24.77 -21.06
N PHE A 503 -4.53 -23.86 -20.53
CA PHE A 503 -4.82 -23.15 -19.28
C PHE A 503 -6.04 -22.24 -19.39
N CYS A 504 -6.08 -21.34 -20.38
CA CYS A 504 -7.18 -20.40 -20.56
C CYS A 504 -8.51 -21.13 -20.86
N SER A 505 -8.48 -22.21 -21.65
CA SER A 505 -9.65 -23.06 -21.90
C SER A 505 -10.17 -23.75 -20.63
N LYS A 506 -9.26 -24.23 -19.77
CA LYS A 506 -9.61 -24.92 -18.51
C LYS A 506 -10.18 -23.98 -17.44
N TYR A 507 -9.65 -22.76 -17.33
CA TYR A 507 -9.99 -21.83 -16.26
C TYR A 507 -10.95 -20.70 -16.66
N GLY A 508 -11.19 -20.47 -17.96
CA GLY A 508 -12.07 -19.41 -18.44
C GLY A 508 -11.62 -17.99 -18.06
N LYS A 509 -10.32 -17.80 -17.79
CA LYS A 509 -9.72 -16.54 -17.32
C LYS A 509 -8.42 -16.23 -18.06
N GLY A 510 -8.08 -14.95 -18.15
CA GLY A 510 -6.76 -14.51 -18.60
C GLY A 510 -5.69 -14.76 -17.53
N LEU A 511 -4.43 -14.76 -17.94
CA LEU A 511 -3.29 -15.03 -17.06
C LEU A 511 -3.16 -13.99 -15.93
N GLY A 512 -3.67 -12.77 -16.13
CA GLY A 512 -3.56 -11.66 -15.18
C GLY A 512 -4.12 -11.97 -13.78
N SER A 513 -5.09 -12.88 -13.66
CA SER A 513 -5.60 -13.34 -12.36
C SER A 513 -4.56 -14.16 -11.56
N PHE A 514 -3.52 -14.62 -12.22
CA PHE A 514 -2.46 -15.51 -11.71
C PHE A 514 -1.08 -14.83 -11.73
N SER A 515 -0.87 -13.82 -12.59
CA SER A 515 0.26 -12.86 -12.68
C SER A 515 1.28 -12.81 -11.53
N GLU A 516 2.56 -12.91 -11.86
CA GLU A 516 3.70 -12.73 -10.96
C GLU A 516 4.05 -11.25 -10.67
N GLN A 517 3.58 -10.30 -11.51
CA GLN A 517 4.01 -8.88 -11.52
C GLN A 517 3.92 -8.16 -10.17
N ALA A 518 2.88 -8.47 -9.40
CA ALA A 518 2.64 -7.82 -8.12
C ALA A 518 3.75 -8.15 -7.09
N VAL A 519 4.39 -9.31 -7.22
CA VAL A 519 5.41 -9.84 -6.31
C VAL A 519 6.78 -9.24 -6.60
N GLU A 520 7.12 -9.05 -7.87
CA GLU A 520 8.26 -8.24 -8.28
C GLU A 520 8.15 -6.83 -7.66
N SER A 521 6.97 -6.23 -7.75
CA SER A 521 6.70 -4.92 -7.14
C SER A 521 6.88 -4.92 -5.62
N ALA A 522 6.56 -6.03 -4.93
CA ALA A 522 6.74 -6.17 -3.49
C ALA A 522 8.21 -6.13 -3.04
N HIS A 523 9.17 -6.33 -3.96
CA HIS A 523 10.60 -6.17 -3.65
C HIS A 523 10.94 -4.72 -3.37
N SER A 524 10.58 -3.83 -4.29
CA SER A 524 10.78 -2.39 -4.16
C SER A 524 10.03 -1.83 -2.95
N ASP A 525 8.81 -2.33 -2.71
CA ASP A 525 7.96 -1.84 -1.62
C ASP A 525 8.43 -2.28 -0.23
N PHE A 526 8.84 -3.56 -0.08
CA PHE A 526 9.44 -4.03 1.16
C PHE A 526 10.80 -3.38 1.44
N GLU A 527 11.65 -3.17 0.43
CA GLU A 527 12.98 -2.58 0.62
C GLU A 527 12.90 -1.19 1.27
N ALA A 528 11.90 -0.39 0.90
CA ALA A 528 11.64 0.90 1.53
C ALA A 528 11.36 0.78 3.04
N THR A 529 10.75 -0.32 3.50
CA THR A 529 10.56 -0.64 4.92
C THR A 529 11.83 -1.21 5.52
N TRP A 530 12.46 -2.20 4.87
CA TRP A 530 13.63 -2.90 5.38
C TRP A 530 14.80 -1.96 5.66
N GLN A 531 15.08 -1.00 4.78
CA GLN A 531 16.15 -0.01 4.94
C GLN A 531 16.10 0.79 6.27
N ARG A 532 14.95 0.86 6.96
CA ARG A 532 14.80 1.51 8.28
C ARG A 532 15.27 0.63 9.44
N TYR A 533 15.17 -0.68 9.26
CA TYR A 533 15.51 -1.71 10.24
C TYR A 533 16.86 -2.37 9.93
N LYS A 534 17.40 -2.17 8.72
CA LYS A 534 18.58 -2.84 8.19
C LYS A 534 19.77 -2.74 9.14
N ARG A 535 20.34 -3.90 9.45
CA ARG A 535 21.58 -4.06 10.21
C ARG A 535 22.53 -4.97 9.42
N PRO A 536 23.86 -4.85 9.61
CA PRO A 536 24.80 -5.85 9.12
C PRO A 536 24.45 -7.25 9.62
N LEU A 537 24.70 -8.29 8.81
CA LEU A 537 24.38 -9.70 9.13
C LEU A 537 25.00 -10.21 10.44
N ASN A 538 26.12 -9.63 10.87
CA ASN A 538 26.84 -9.96 12.10
C ASN A 538 26.40 -9.13 13.33
N HIS A 539 25.46 -8.20 13.17
CA HIS A 539 25.02 -7.34 14.27
C HIS A 539 24.13 -8.13 15.26
N PRO A 540 24.33 -8.01 16.60
CA PRO A 540 23.57 -8.81 17.58
C PRO A 540 22.05 -8.68 17.47
N GLN A 541 21.55 -7.49 17.09
CA GLN A 541 20.11 -7.24 16.92
C GLN A 541 19.59 -7.54 15.49
N TYR A 542 20.41 -8.07 14.57
CA TYR A 542 20.01 -8.29 13.17
C TYR A 542 18.72 -9.10 13.05
N SER A 543 18.65 -10.26 13.71
CA SER A 543 17.46 -11.13 13.69
C SER A 543 16.21 -10.42 14.22
N THR A 544 16.33 -9.70 15.33
CA THR A 544 15.25 -8.93 15.95
C THR A 544 14.77 -7.79 15.05
N CYS A 545 15.68 -7.07 14.40
CA CYS A 545 15.34 -6.00 13.47
C CYS A 545 14.67 -6.53 12.19
N LEU A 546 15.11 -7.68 11.68
CA LEU A 546 14.50 -8.36 10.53
C LEU A 546 13.07 -8.81 10.86
N LEU A 547 12.87 -9.42 12.04
CA LEU A 547 11.54 -9.81 12.53
C LEU A 547 10.60 -8.60 12.64
N GLN A 548 11.10 -7.51 13.23
CA GLN A 548 10.33 -6.28 13.41
C GLN A 548 10.00 -5.57 12.07
N SER A 549 10.84 -5.67 11.06
CA SER A 549 10.55 -5.10 9.73
C SER A 549 9.40 -5.83 9.03
N ILE A 550 9.35 -7.17 9.13
CA ILE A 550 8.31 -8.01 8.53
C ILE A 550 6.98 -7.89 9.29
N ILE A 551 7.02 -7.86 10.62
CA ILE A 551 5.84 -7.57 11.45
C ILE A 551 5.27 -6.20 11.07
N ASN A 552 6.11 -5.15 10.99
CA ASN A 552 5.64 -3.81 10.64
C ASN A 552 5.08 -3.75 9.22
N TYR A 553 5.79 -4.34 8.24
CA TYR A 553 5.35 -4.38 6.85
C TYR A 553 3.97 -5.04 6.74
N ASN A 554 3.84 -6.29 7.19
CA ASN A 554 2.58 -7.05 7.11
C ASN A 554 1.43 -6.32 7.84
N SER A 555 1.67 -5.77 9.03
CA SER A 555 0.65 -5.03 9.79
C SER A 555 0.00 -3.87 9.00
N PHE A 556 0.78 -3.17 8.18
CA PHE A 556 0.30 -2.04 7.37
C PHE A 556 -0.16 -2.43 5.95
N HIS A 557 -0.09 -3.73 5.60
CA HIS A 557 -0.50 -4.33 4.32
C HIS A 557 -1.71 -5.26 4.44
N ILE A 558 -2.22 -5.49 5.66
CA ILE A 558 -3.57 -6.04 5.87
C ILE A 558 -4.61 -4.97 5.52
#